data_AF-A0AAV8EQ35-F1
#
_entry.id   AF-A0AAV8EQ35-F1
#
_cell.length_a   1.000
_cell.length_b   1.000
_cell.length_c   1.000
_cell.angle_alpha   90.00
_cell.angle_beta   90.00
_cell.angle_gamma   90.00
#
_symmetry.space_group_name_H-M   'P 1'
#
loop_
_entity.id
_entity.type
_entity.pdbx_description
1 polymer ?
#
loop_
_entity_poly.entity_id
_entity_poly.type
_entity_poly.pdbx_seq_one_letter_code
_entity_poly.pdbx_strand_id
1 'polypeptide(L)'
;MVSASNHIRRTYAVRDTNIVPNTNDAILFLVQPIHQFQGAQPLHINGAGVVQHASVSANGRDVSQPLQSNRDGMAQHAPRRERGKRFQLTFDIVAQKFNIPIAKAAKEFGMSKGTLQLRCRELGFEKWPFPKLKCLTNLSKSVMRARFPGFQTVLEEIKDEIESITQNPSLDIKDETNVLRQQMYDMKKKNRRKIDARAS
;
A
#
# COMPACT_ATOMS: atom_id res chain seq x y z
N MET A 1 -0.80 29.36 -27.49
CA MET A 1 -1.03 28.57 -26.25
C MET A 1 -1.15 27.10 -26.64
N VAL A 2 -0.06 26.35 -26.55
CA VAL A 2 -0.05 24.91 -26.89
C VAL A 2 -0.33 24.14 -25.61
N SER A 3 -1.46 23.42 -25.57
CA SER A 3 -1.92 22.66 -24.41
C SER A 3 -0.85 21.68 -23.89
N ALA A 4 -0.69 21.60 -22.56
CA ALA A 4 0.28 20.76 -21.85
C ALA A 4 0.23 19.27 -22.29
N SER A 5 -0.93 18.78 -22.72
CA SER A 5 -1.11 17.42 -23.26
C SER A 5 -0.30 17.13 -24.53
N ASN A 6 0.13 18.14 -25.28
CA ASN A 6 1.04 17.96 -26.43
C ASN A 6 2.53 17.94 -26.03
N HIS A 7 2.92 18.41 -24.84
CA HIS A 7 4.32 18.37 -24.42
C HIS A 7 4.75 16.95 -24.03
N ILE A 8 3.87 16.21 -23.34
CA ILE A 8 4.12 14.82 -22.94
C ILE A 8 4.14 13.91 -24.17
N ARG A 9 3.26 14.08 -25.17
CA ARG A 9 3.33 13.26 -26.39
C ARG A 9 4.50 13.61 -27.32
N ARG A 10 4.94 14.87 -27.36
CA ARG A 10 5.95 15.35 -28.33
C ARG A 10 7.40 15.20 -27.83
N THR A 11 7.63 15.07 -26.52
CA THR A 11 8.97 14.81 -25.96
C THR A 11 9.38 13.33 -26.00
N TYR A 12 8.43 12.40 -26.14
CA TYR A 12 8.71 10.95 -26.19
C TYR A 12 8.45 10.29 -27.56
N ALA A 13 8.10 11.07 -28.59
CA ALA A 13 7.86 10.59 -29.94
C ALA A 13 8.92 11.11 -30.94
N VAL A 14 10.21 10.91 -30.64
CA VAL A 14 11.29 10.98 -31.65
C VAL A 14 12.27 9.83 -31.37
N ARG A 15 12.13 8.80 -32.22
CA ARG A 15 13.16 8.09 -33.00
C ARG A 15 14.51 7.80 -32.35
N ASP A 16 14.96 6.56 -32.59
CA ASP A 16 16.35 6.11 -32.75
C ASP A 16 17.40 7.23 -32.84
N THR A 17 17.68 7.84 -31.72
CA THR A 17 18.87 8.64 -31.50
C THR A 17 19.60 7.95 -30.39
N ASN A 18 20.81 7.53 -30.71
CA ASN A 18 21.84 7.09 -29.80
C ASN A 18 22.00 8.10 -28.65
N ILE A 19 21.18 7.99 -27.61
CA ILE A 19 21.56 8.44 -26.28
C ILE A 19 22.36 7.27 -25.72
N VAL A 20 23.64 7.28 -26.06
CA VAL A 20 24.66 6.54 -25.32
C VAL A 20 24.46 6.96 -23.86
N PRO A 21 24.11 6.05 -22.93
CA PRO A 21 24.22 6.39 -21.53
C PRO A 21 25.71 6.65 -21.29
N ASN A 22 26.07 7.93 -21.07
CA ASN A 22 27.37 8.26 -20.50
C ASN A 22 27.49 7.41 -19.22
N THR A 23 28.43 6.48 -19.28
CA THR A 23 28.46 5.27 -18.46
C THR A 23 29.18 5.50 -17.13
N ASN A 24 29.36 6.76 -16.72
CA ASN A 24 30.27 7.10 -15.63
C ASN A 24 29.68 7.75 -14.38
N ASP A 25 28.36 8.00 -14.24
CA ASP A 25 27.86 8.76 -13.07
C ASP A 25 26.66 8.18 -12.30
N ALA A 26 26.51 6.85 -12.25
CA ALA A 26 25.66 6.24 -11.22
C ALA A 26 26.15 4.83 -10.83
N ILE A 27 27.43 4.76 -10.51
CA ILE A 27 28.03 3.66 -9.77
C ILE A 27 27.45 3.64 -8.35
N LEU A 28 27.04 2.44 -7.92
CA LEU A 28 27.05 1.90 -6.55
C LEU A 28 27.17 2.93 -5.41
N PHE A 29 26.09 3.18 -4.65
CA PHE A 29 26.24 3.43 -3.21
C PHE A 29 24.91 3.16 -2.47
N LEU A 30 25.03 2.60 -1.26
CA LEU A 30 24.01 2.11 -0.31
C LEU A 30 23.78 0.57 -0.28
N VAL A 31 24.86 -0.17 -0.06
CA VAL A 31 24.88 -1.14 1.06
C VAL A 31 25.75 -0.50 2.13
N GLN A 32 25.13 0.08 3.17
CA GLN A 32 25.83 0.28 4.43
C GLN A 32 25.53 -0.93 5.34
N PRO A 33 26.56 -1.51 5.99
CA PRO A 33 26.42 -2.66 6.87
C PRO A 33 25.68 -2.25 8.16
N ILE A 34 24.64 -3.01 8.51
CA ILE A 34 23.99 -2.90 9.81
C ILE A 34 24.88 -3.62 10.83
N HIS A 35 25.18 -2.87 11.88
CA HIS A 35 25.93 -3.23 13.09
C HIS A 35 25.77 -4.68 13.57
N GLN A 36 26.90 -5.22 14.04
CA GLN A 36 26.97 -6.32 14.99
C GLN A 36 26.00 -6.09 16.15
N PHE A 37 25.08 -7.03 16.36
CA PHE A 37 24.36 -7.21 17.61
C PHE A 37 24.77 -8.58 18.16
N GLN A 38 25.60 -8.56 19.22
CA GLN A 38 25.95 -9.75 19.98
C GLN A 38 24.80 -10.10 20.94
N GLY A 39 24.55 -11.41 21.08
CA GLY A 39 24.01 -11.99 22.30
C GLY A 39 22.49 -12.15 22.39
N ALA A 40 21.97 -13.26 21.86
CA ALA A 40 20.77 -13.89 22.43
C ALA A 40 20.86 -15.41 22.23
N GLN A 41 20.76 -16.14 23.33
CA GLN A 41 20.97 -17.58 23.42
C GLN A 41 19.80 -18.38 22.81
N PRO A 42 20.03 -19.57 22.23
CA PRO A 42 18.96 -20.45 21.80
C PRO A 42 18.34 -21.18 22.99
N LEU A 43 17.04 -20.99 23.21
CA LEU A 43 16.25 -21.86 24.08
C LEU A 43 15.95 -23.17 23.34
N HIS A 44 16.52 -24.23 23.88
CA HIS A 44 16.31 -25.62 23.56
C HIS A 44 14.85 -26.02 23.84
N ILE A 45 14.13 -26.47 22.81
CA ILE A 45 12.87 -27.19 22.97
C ILE A 45 13.05 -28.63 22.47
N ASN A 46 13.06 -29.55 23.43
CA ASN A 46 12.91 -30.99 23.20
C ASN A 46 11.43 -31.36 23.11
N GLY A 47 11.11 -32.35 22.27
CA GLY A 47 9.81 -33.05 22.26
C GLY A 47 9.37 -33.33 20.82
N ALA A 48 9.82 -34.43 20.20
CA ALA A 48 9.25 -35.77 20.31
C ALA A 48 7.76 -35.82 19.90
N GLY A 49 7.47 -36.48 18.78
CA GLY A 49 6.09 -36.70 18.32
C GLY A 49 5.97 -37.26 16.91
N VAL A 50 6.47 -38.48 16.70
CA VAL A 50 6.11 -39.36 15.58
C VAL A 50 4.62 -39.70 15.66
N VAL A 51 3.88 -39.66 14.54
CA VAL A 51 2.95 -40.69 13.99
C VAL A 51 1.94 -40.06 13.00
N GLN A 52 2.03 -40.39 11.71
CA GLN A 52 1.24 -41.40 10.95
C GLN A 52 0.07 -40.80 10.16
N HIS A 53 0.10 -41.06 8.86
CA HIS A 53 -1.03 -40.99 7.95
C HIS A 53 -1.98 -42.16 8.24
N ALA A 54 -3.28 -41.90 8.28
CA ALA A 54 -4.28 -42.93 8.07
C ALA A 54 -5.51 -42.32 7.34
N SER A 55 -5.71 -42.77 6.13
CA SER A 55 -6.90 -42.60 5.31
C SER A 55 -7.95 -43.61 5.76
N VAL A 56 -9.19 -43.21 6.07
CA VAL A 56 -10.36 -44.08 5.90
C VAL A 56 -11.61 -43.25 5.61
N SER A 57 -12.23 -43.59 4.48
CA SER A 57 -13.61 -43.31 4.08
C SER A 57 -14.52 -44.38 4.67
N ALA A 58 -15.70 -44.02 5.21
CA ALA A 58 -16.96 -44.74 4.94
C ALA A 58 -18.15 -44.16 5.73
N ASN A 59 -19.28 -44.17 5.02
CA ASN A 59 -20.65 -43.86 5.40
C ASN A 59 -21.16 -44.53 6.69
N GLY A 60 -22.17 -43.93 7.30
CA GLY A 60 -23.06 -44.63 8.25
C GLY A 60 -24.08 -43.72 8.92
N ARG A 61 -25.35 -43.96 8.63
CA ARG A 61 -26.55 -43.35 9.23
C ARG A 61 -26.77 -43.95 10.63
N ASP A 62 -27.31 -43.20 11.59
CA ASP A 62 -28.58 -43.56 12.27
C ASP A 62 -29.07 -42.46 13.21
N VAL A 63 -30.39 -42.38 13.33
CA VAL A 63 -31.24 -41.46 14.06
C VAL A 63 -31.44 -41.96 15.49
N SER A 64 -31.46 -41.06 16.49
CA SER A 64 -32.40 -41.09 17.64
C SER A 64 -32.13 -39.99 18.69
N GLN A 65 -32.97 -38.93 18.62
CA GLN A 65 -33.73 -38.35 19.74
C GLN A 65 -33.06 -37.60 20.93
N PRO A 66 -33.82 -36.73 21.64
CA PRO A 66 -33.40 -35.36 21.94
C PRO A 66 -32.95 -35.16 23.39
N LEU A 67 -31.90 -34.35 23.58
CA LEU A 67 -31.61 -33.75 24.88
C LEU A 67 -32.23 -32.36 24.94
N GLN A 68 -33.48 -32.31 25.41
CA GLN A 68 -34.04 -31.12 26.02
C GLN A 68 -33.13 -30.72 27.19
N SER A 69 -32.30 -29.70 26.98
CA SER A 69 -31.66 -28.98 28.07
C SER A 69 -32.28 -27.60 28.14
N ASN A 70 -33.10 -27.41 29.18
CA ASN A 70 -33.57 -26.11 29.62
C ASN A 70 -32.40 -25.14 29.68
N ARG A 71 -32.40 -24.14 28.80
CA ARG A 71 -31.47 -23.01 28.84
C ARG A 71 -32.21 -21.76 29.25
N ASP A 72 -32.80 -21.80 30.45
CA ASP A 72 -33.09 -20.61 31.23
C ASP A 72 -31.78 -20.09 31.83
N GLY A 73 -30.88 -19.68 30.95
CA GLY A 73 -29.61 -19.05 31.27
C GLY A 73 -29.72 -17.58 30.98
N MET A 74 -30.14 -16.83 32.00
CA MET A 74 -30.12 -15.37 32.10
C MET A 74 -28.88 -14.79 31.38
N ALA A 75 -29.06 -14.33 30.15
CA ALA A 75 -28.02 -13.65 29.39
C ALA A 75 -27.78 -12.29 30.05
N GLN A 76 -26.89 -12.27 31.05
CA GLN A 76 -26.41 -11.06 31.69
C GLN A 76 -25.84 -10.16 30.61
N HIS A 77 -26.66 -9.21 30.16
CA HIS A 77 -26.24 -8.16 29.25
C HIS A 77 -25.21 -7.34 30.01
N ALA A 78 -23.93 -7.62 29.73
CA ALA A 78 -22.83 -6.85 30.26
C ALA A 78 -23.14 -5.36 30.07
N PRO A 79 -22.94 -4.52 31.11
CA PRO A 79 -23.26 -3.12 31.04
C PRO A 79 -22.57 -2.52 29.82
N ARG A 80 -23.38 -1.94 28.93
CA ARG A 80 -22.91 -1.24 27.74
C ARG A 80 -21.96 -0.16 28.21
N ARG A 81 -20.65 -0.42 28.15
CA ARG A 81 -19.57 0.50 28.54
C ARG A 81 -20.00 1.90 28.14
N GLU A 82 -20.08 2.80 29.12
CA GLU A 82 -20.34 4.21 28.88
C GLU A 82 -19.45 4.63 27.73
N ARG A 83 -20.08 5.05 26.63
CA ARG A 83 -19.35 5.53 25.46
C ARG A 83 -18.66 6.80 25.91
N GLY A 84 -17.41 6.65 26.36
CA GLY A 84 -16.51 7.74 26.64
C GLY A 84 -16.61 8.77 25.52
N LYS A 85 -16.50 10.05 25.91
CA LYS A 85 -16.63 11.25 25.07
C LYS A 85 -16.26 10.94 23.61
N ARG A 86 -17.26 10.94 22.72
CA ARG A 86 -17.03 10.61 21.31
C ARG A 86 -16.06 11.64 20.75
N PHE A 87 -14.84 11.21 20.43
CA PHE A 87 -13.91 12.02 19.66
C PHE A 87 -14.61 12.50 18.39
N GLN A 88 -14.72 13.81 18.21
CA GLN A 88 -15.29 14.39 16.99
C GLN A 88 -14.23 14.31 15.91
N LEU A 89 -14.38 13.30 15.04
CA LEU A 89 -13.51 13.09 13.90
C LEU A 89 -13.98 14.01 12.77
N THR A 90 -13.23 15.08 12.50
CA THR A 90 -13.47 15.98 11.37
C THR A 90 -12.68 15.53 10.14
N PHE A 91 -13.08 16.01 8.96
CA PHE A 91 -12.35 15.74 7.72
C PHE A 91 -10.89 16.16 7.82
N ASP A 92 -10.60 17.38 8.30
CA ASP A 92 -9.24 17.92 8.37
C ASP A 92 -8.29 17.08 9.24
N ILE A 93 -8.79 16.57 10.37
CA ILE A 93 -8.03 15.68 11.26
C ILE A 93 -7.70 14.36 10.55
N VAL A 94 -8.64 13.84 9.78
CA VAL A 94 -8.45 12.59 9.03
C VAL A 94 -7.52 12.79 7.84
N ALA A 95 -7.64 13.92 7.14
CA ALA A 95 -6.86 14.24 5.95
C ALA A 95 -5.36 14.29 6.24
N GLN A 96 -4.97 14.77 7.43
CA GLN A 96 -3.58 14.76 7.92
C GLN A 96 -2.97 13.34 8.00
N LYS A 97 -3.80 12.28 8.03
CA LYS A 97 -3.36 10.89 8.15
C LYS A 97 -3.46 10.10 6.85
N PHE A 98 -3.84 10.70 5.73
CA PHE A 98 -3.97 9.98 4.46
C PHE A 98 -2.65 9.39 3.93
N ASN A 99 -1.50 9.92 4.36
CA ASN A 99 -0.18 9.42 4.02
C ASN A 99 0.19 8.08 4.71
N ILE A 100 -0.65 7.55 5.60
CA ILE A 100 -0.44 6.26 6.28
C ILE A 100 -1.59 5.27 6.03
N PRO A 101 -1.37 3.95 6.19
CA PRO A 101 -2.44 2.97 6.08
C PRO A 101 -3.55 3.18 7.10
N ILE A 102 -4.80 2.93 6.72
CA ILE A 102 -5.97 3.09 7.59
C ILE A 102 -5.87 2.33 8.92
N ALA A 103 -5.21 1.15 8.92
CA ALA A 103 -5.00 0.37 10.14
C ALA A 103 -4.09 1.09 11.14
N LYS A 104 -3.10 1.85 10.66
CA LYS A 104 -2.24 2.67 11.50
C LYS A 104 -2.98 3.93 11.97
N ALA A 105 -3.68 4.60 11.06
CA ALA A 105 -4.49 5.77 11.39
C ALA A 105 -5.56 5.45 12.46
N ALA A 106 -6.23 4.30 12.35
CA ALA A 106 -7.22 3.86 13.33
C ALA A 106 -6.63 3.71 14.74
N LYS A 107 -5.41 3.18 14.85
CA LYS A 107 -4.68 3.09 16.13
C LYS A 107 -4.35 4.49 16.68
N GLU A 108 -3.90 5.40 15.82
CA GLU A 108 -3.61 6.78 16.22
C GLU A 108 -4.86 7.54 16.70
N PHE A 109 -6.03 7.23 16.13
CA PHE A 109 -7.32 7.78 16.58
C PHE A 109 -7.98 7.00 17.72
N GLY A 110 -7.34 5.96 18.26
CA GLY A 110 -7.89 5.14 19.34
C GLY A 110 -9.17 4.38 18.97
N MET A 111 -9.37 4.04 17.70
CA MET A 111 -10.56 3.35 17.21
C MET A 111 -10.25 2.11 16.38
N SER A 112 -11.27 1.28 16.15
CA SER A 112 -11.15 0.12 15.26
C SER A 112 -11.12 0.54 13.78
N LYS A 113 -10.50 -0.27 12.92
CA LYS A 113 -10.50 -0.04 11.46
C LYS A 113 -11.93 0.12 10.90
N GLY A 114 -12.87 -0.71 11.33
CA GLY A 114 -14.26 -0.66 10.88
C GLY A 114 -14.98 0.61 11.34
N THR A 115 -14.74 1.04 12.58
CA THR A 115 -15.27 2.32 13.10
C THR A 115 -14.74 3.50 12.28
N LEU A 116 -13.43 3.53 12.00
CA LEU A 116 -12.83 4.59 11.19
C LEU A 116 -13.41 4.60 9.77
N GLN A 117 -13.58 3.43 9.14
CA GLN A 117 -14.20 3.32 7.81
C GLN A 117 -15.62 3.87 7.79
N LEU A 118 -16.44 3.57 8.80
CA LEU A 118 -17.80 4.09 8.89
C LEU A 118 -17.79 5.61 9.00
N ARG A 119 -16.93 6.17 9.87
CA ARG A 119 -16.77 7.62 9.99
C ARG A 119 -16.28 8.27 8.70
N CYS A 120 -15.37 7.65 7.97
CA CYS A 120 -14.92 8.17 6.67
C CYS A 120 -16.07 8.26 5.66
N ARG A 121 -16.97 7.28 5.63
CA ARG A 121 -18.18 7.31 4.79
C ARG A 121 -19.12 8.45 5.17
N GLU A 122 -19.29 8.70 6.47
CA GLU A 122 -20.06 9.86 6.97
C GLU A 122 -19.43 11.20 6.56
N LEU A 123 -18.09 11.26 6.43
CA LEU A 123 -17.35 12.44 5.97
C LEU A 123 -17.31 12.58 4.44
N GLY A 124 -17.98 11.70 3.69
CA GLY A 124 -18.17 11.87 2.23
C GLY A 124 -17.12 11.20 1.34
N PHE A 125 -16.24 10.34 1.88
CA PHE A 125 -15.33 9.54 1.05
C PHE A 125 -15.36 8.05 1.41
N GLU A 126 -15.59 7.22 0.40
CA GLU A 126 -15.85 5.78 0.61
C GLU A 126 -14.58 4.95 0.85
N LYS A 127 -13.48 5.35 0.21
CA LYS A 127 -12.23 4.59 0.16
C LYS A 127 -11.09 5.44 0.70
N TRP A 128 -10.25 4.81 1.51
CA TRP A 128 -9.06 5.45 2.07
C TRP A 128 -8.05 5.76 0.96
N PRO A 129 -7.60 7.02 0.77
CA PRO A 129 -6.82 7.45 -0.41
C PRO A 129 -5.35 6.99 -0.41
N PHE A 130 -4.85 6.41 0.70
CA PHE A 130 -3.46 5.96 0.84
C PHE A 130 -2.88 5.18 -0.36
N PRO A 131 -3.58 4.22 -0.99
CA PRO A 131 -3.01 3.49 -2.12
C PRO A 131 -2.67 4.41 -3.29
N LYS A 132 -3.52 5.42 -3.57
CA LYS A 132 -3.32 6.41 -4.62
C LYS A 132 -2.14 7.31 -4.29
N LEU A 133 -2.10 7.87 -3.08
CA LEU A 133 -1.01 8.72 -2.61
C LEU A 133 0.35 7.98 -2.60
N LYS A 134 0.35 6.70 -2.20
CA LYS A 134 1.55 5.85 -2.23
C LYS A 134 2.04 5.62 -3.66
N CYS A 135 1.12 5.40 -4.60
CA CYS A 135 1.44 5.26 -6.02
C CYS A 135 2.15 6.51 -6.55
N LEU A 136 1.55 7.69 -6.35
CA LEU A 136 2.09 8.98 -6.78
C LEU A 136 3.44 9.31 -6.13
N THR A 137 3.57 9.05 -4.82
CA THR A 137 4.84 9.23 -4.09
C THR A 137 5.96 8.37 -4.69
N ASN A 138 5.66 7.11 -5.04
CA ASN A 138 6.62 6.21 -5.67
C ASN A 138 6.94 6.62 -7.12
N LEU A 139 5.95 7.13 -7.84
CA LEU A 139 6.13 7.66 -9.19
C LEU A 139 7.06 8.87 -9.16
N SER A 140 6.81 9.84 -8.27
CA SER A 140 7.69 11.00 -8.04
C SER A 140 9.14 10.59 -7.78
N LYS A 141 9.38 9.62 -6.89
CA LYS A 141 10.72 9.06 -6.65
C LYS A 141 11.35 8.42 -7.90
N SER A 142 10.54 7.79 -8.74
CA SER A 142 11.01 7.16 -9.97
C SER A 142 11.40 8.20 -11.02
N VAL A 143 10.57 9.23 -11.21
CA VAL A 143 10.82 10.38 -12.09
C VAL A 143 12.09 11.12 -11.65
N MET A 144 12.20 11.41 -10.34
CA MET A 144 13.38 12.05 -9.76
C MET A 144 14.67 11.26 -10.00
N ARG A 145 14.60 9.92 -9.99
CA ARG A 145 15.77 9.07 -10.28
C ARG A 145 16.13 9.06 -11.77
N ALA A 146 15.14 9.14 -12.66
CA ALA A 146 15.37 9.10 -14.10
C ALA A 146 15.96 10.39 -14.66
N ARG A 147 15.64 11.56 -14.05
CA ARG A 147 16.19 12.88 -14.41
C ARG A 147 16.15 13.21 -15.92
N PHE A 148 15.08 12.82 -16.61
CA PHE A 148 14.88 13.14 -18.04
C PHE A 148 14.60 14.64 -18.25
N PRO A 149 14.84 15.23 -19.44
CA PRO A 149 14.55 16.64 -19.70
C PRO A 149 13.09 17.02 -19.37
N GLY A 150 12.88 18.04 -18.55
CA GLY A 150 11.53 18.45 -18.11
C GLY A 150 10.97 17.66 -16.93
N PHE A 151 11.77 16.83 -16.26
CA PHE A 151 11.31 16.07 -15.08
C PHE A 151 10.79 16.95 -13.95
N GLN A 152 11.26 18.19 -13.81
CA GLN A 152 10.81 19.13 -12.78
C GLN A 152 9.33 19.46 -12.92
N THR A 153 8.86 19.75 -14.14
CA THR A 153 7.45 20.02 -14.45
C THR A 153 6.58 18.80 -14.11
N VAL A 154 7.03 17.61 -14.49
CA VAL A 154 6.32 16.36 -14.17
C VAL A 154 6.28 16.12 -12.65
N LEU A 155 7.35 16.46 -11.91
CA LEU A 155 7.34 16.35 -10.45
C LEU A 155 6.36 17.33 -9.79
N GLU A 156 6.21 18.52 -10.36
CA GLU A 156 5.25 19.53 -9.91
C GLU A 156 3.81 19.06 -10.16
N GLU A 157 3.50 18.58 -11.37
CA GLU A 157 2.19 18.01 -11.70
C GLU A 157 1.80 16.84 -10.77
N ILE A 158 2.75 15.96 -10.44
CA ILE A 158 2.51 14.85 -9.50
C ILE A 158 2.24 15.37 -8.07
N LYS A 159 2.91 16.45 -7.64
CA LYS A 159 2.68 17.06 -6.32
C LYS A 159 1.29 17.69 -6.24
N ASP A 160 0.90 18.44 -7.28
CA ASP A 160 -0.42 19.06 -7.37
C ASP A 160 -1.53 17.99 -7.35
N GLU A 161 -1.31 16.85 -8.00
CA GLU A 161 -2.24 15.73 -7.98
C GLU A 161 -2.31 15.05 -6.60
N ILE A 162 -1.18 14.91 -5.89
CA ILE A 162 -1.16 14.44 -4.49
C ILE A 162 -2.00 15.38 -3.61
N GLU A 163 -1.83 16.69 -3.76
CA GLU A 163 -2.59 17.69 -3.02
C GLU A 163 -4.09 17.63 -3.36
N SER A 164 -4.42 17.54 -4.65
CA SER A 164 -5.80 17.42 -5.14
C SER A 164 -6.52 16.19 -4.55
N ILE A 165 -5.87 15.03 -4.53
CA ILE A 165 -6.43 13.80 -3.93
C ILE A 165 -6.50 13.90 -2.39
N THR A 166 -5.61 14.66 -1.77
CA THR A 166 -5.65 14.88 -0.31
C THR A 166 -6.85 15.74 0.07
N GLN A 167 -7.15 16.79 -0.70
CA GLN A 167 -8.32 17.65 -0.51
C GLN A 167 -9.63 16.95 -0.90
N ASN A 168 -9.61 16.14 -1.96
CA ASN A 168 -10.75 15.36 -2.39
C ASN A 168 -10.37 13.87 -2.59
N PRO A 169 -10.53 13.03 -1.55
CA PRO A 169 -10.14 11.62 -1.57
C PRO A 169 -10.89 10.76 -2.60
N SER A 170 -12.01 11.26 -3.10
CA SER A 170 -12.82 10.58 -4.11
C SER A 170 -12.22 10.71 -5.51
N LEU A 171 -11.33 11.69 -5.76
CA LEU A 171 -10.63 11.82 -7.04
C LEU A 171 -9.72 10.63 -7.32
N ASP A 172 -9.75 10.14 -8.55
CA ASP A 172 -8.82 9.11 -9.01
C ASP A 172 -7.52 9.73 -9.57
N ILE A 173 -6.52 8.88 -9.79
CA ILE A 173 -5.28 9.26 -10.47
C ILE A 173 -5.61 9.58 -11.93
N LYS A 174 -5.11 10.71 -12.43
CA LYS A 174 -5.25 11.17 -13.81
C LYS A 174 -4.72 10.12 -14.79
N ASP A 175 -5.40 9.98 -15.94
CA ASP A 175 -4.99 9.04 -16.98
C ASP A 175 -3.57 9.32 -17.50
N GLU A 176 -3.21 10.60 -17.65
CA GLU A 176 -1.86 11.01 -18.07
C GLU A 176 -0.79 10.52 -17.09
N THR A 177 -1.05 10.62 -15.78
CA THR A 177 -0.17 10.12 -14.72
C THR A 177 -0.09 8.59 -14.72
N ASN A 178 -1.19 7.90 -15.03
CA ASN A 178 -1.21 6.45 -15.19
C ASN A 178 -0.38 5.99 -16.40
N VAL A 179 -0.43 6.72 -17.52
CA VAL A 179 0.40 6.47 -18.70
C VAL A 179 1.88 6.63 -18.35
N LEU A 180 2.26 7.73 -17.69
CA LEU A 180 3.62 7.96 -17.24
C LEU A 180 4.11 6.84 -16.30
N ARG A 181 3.27 6.42 -15.35
CA ARG A 181 3.58 5.31 -14.44
C ARG A 181 3.92 4.03 -15.21
N GLN A 182 3.14 3.72 -16.24
CA GLN A 182 3.37 2.54 -17.07
C GLN A 182 4.69 2.65 -17.85
N GLN A 183 4.96 3.80 -18.47
CA GLN A 183 6.22 4.06 -19.17
C GLN A 183 7.44 3.88 -18.26
N MET A 184 7.38 4.44 -17.04
CA MET A 184 8.44 4.31 -16.04
C MET A 184 8.67 2.86 -15.62
N TYR A 185 7.59 2.07 -15.48
CA TYR A 185 7.68 0.64 -15.20
C TYR A 185 8.37 -0.12 -16.33
N ASP A 186 7.96 0.15 -17.58
CA ASP A 186 8.51 -0.51 -18.75
C ASP A 186 9.99 -0.18 -18.96
N MET A 187 10.38 1.08 -18.76
CA MET A 187 11.79 1.49 -18.75
C MET A 187 12.59 0.75 -17.67
N LYS A 188 12.08 0.69 -16.44
CA LYS A 188 12.74 -0.04 -15.34
C LYS A 188 12.90 -1.52 -15.66
N LYS A 189 11.88 -2.15 -16.26
CA LYS A 189 11.90 -3.56 -16.67
C LYS A 189 12.93 -3.80 -17.77
N LYS A 190 13.00 -2.94 -18.79
CA LYS A 190 14.01 -3.01 -19.85
C LYS A 190 15.42 -2.87 -19.30
N ASN A 191 15.65 -1.94 -18.36
CA ASN A 191 16.96 -1.75 -17.75
C ASN A 191 17.43 -2.97 -16.95
N ARG A 192 16.54 -3.63 -16.19
CA ARG A 192 16.90 -4.89 -15.49
C ARG A 192 17.40 -5.96 -16.47
N ARG A 193 16.65 -6.20 -17.55
CA ARG A 193 17.02 -7.17 -18.59
C ARG A 193 18.38 -6.87 -19.22
N LYS A 194 18.70 -5.59 -19.46
CA LYS A 194 20.01 -5.18 -20.00
C LYS A 194 21.14 -5.43 -19.01
N ILE A 195 20.91 -5.22 -17.71
CA ILE A 195 21.89 -5.50 -16.66
C ILE A 195 22.15 -7.02 -16.58
N ASP A 196 21.09 -7.82 -16.55
CA ASP A 196 21.17 -9.29 -16.48
C ASP A 196 21.93 -9.86 -17.70
N ALA A 197 21.64 -9.34 -18.90
CA ALA A 197 22.31 -9.74 -20.14
C ALA A 197 23.79 -9.33 -20.21
N ARG A 198 24.20 -8.29 -19.47
CA ARG A 198 25.62 -7.88 -19.38
C ARG A 198 26.40 -8.71 -18.35
N ALA A 199 25.71 -9.32 -17.40
CA ALA A 199 26.30 -10.13 -16.34
C ALA A 199 26.47 -11.62 -16.72
N SER A 200 25.93 -12.05 -17.86
CA SER A 200 26.04 -13.41 -18.41
C SER A 200 27.11 -13.48 -19.48
#